data_AF-A0A094IH14-F1
#
_entry.id   AF-A0A094IH14-F1
#
_cell.length_a   1.000
_cell.length_b   1.000
_cell.length_c   1.000
_cell.angle_alpha   90.00
_cell.angle_beta   90.00
_cell.angle_gamma   90.00
#
_symmetry.space_group_name_H-M   'P 1'
#
loop_
_entity.id
_entity.type
_entity.pdbx_description
1 polymer ?
#
loop_
_entity_poly.entity_id
_entity_poly.type
_entity_poly.pdbx_seq_one_letter_code
_entity_poly.pdbx_strand_id
1 'polypeptide(L)'
;MKRKKVYNLFQINLILFNSFSILLVPILVVFAYIFDLHLVTSANRIILVADIIAALTFIVGLTFILITRDHFQRRLKPSYSKEFLWLIIISAFGILGIGILFIYLGGKEIYVPHIIIPLFLITYLLLYAVGQKYFNINLLKR
;
A
#
# COMPACT_ATOMS: atom_id res chain seq x y z
N MET A 1 28.31 17.67 9.92
CA MET A 1 27.31 16.59 9.82
C MET A 1 25.92 17.18 9.61
N LYS A 2 25.26 16.98 8.45
CA LYS A 2 23.86 17.40 8.27
C LYS A 2 22.97 16.47 9.11
N ARG A 3 22.30 16.99 10.13
CA ARG A 3 21.35 16.21 10.95
C ARG A 3 20.21 15.73 10.06
N LYS A 4 19.95 14.42 10.06
CA LYS A 4 18.86 13.82 9.29
C LYS A 4 17.53 14.25 9.89
N LYS A 5 16.61 14.76 9.07
CA LYS A 5 15.29 15.20 9.53
C LYS A 5 14.51 13.98 10.04
N VAL A 6 14.01 14.04 11.26
CA VAL A 6 13.12 13.01 11.83
C VAL A 6 11.69 13.45 11.59
N TYR A 7 10.92 12.62 10.89
CA TYR A 7 9.50 12.84 10.65
C TYR A 7 8.70 12.41 11.88
N ASN A 8 7.59 13.09 12.14
CA ASN A 8 6.70 12.69 13.24
C ASN A 8 5.88 11.46 12.87
N LEU A 9 5.35 10.76 13.89
CA LEU A 9 4.55 9.56 13.68
C LEU A 9 3.30 9.84 12.83
N PHE A 10 2.76 11.06 12.91
CA PHE A 10 1.63 11.49 12.07
C PHE A 10 1.98 11.45 10.57
N GLN A 11 3.11 12.02 10.17
CA GLN A 11 3.59 12.00 8.78
C GLN A 11 3.82 10.58 8.27
N ILE A 12 4.37 9.72 9.12
CA ILE A 12 4.59 8.30 8.79
C ILE A 12 3.26 7.57 8.58
N ASN A 13 2.31 7.74 9.51
CA ASN A 13 0.98 7.14 9.39
C ASN A 13 0.21 7.69 8.18
N LEU A 14 0.42 8.95 7.81
CA LEU A 14 -0.19 9.54 6.61
C LEU A 14 0.35 8.88 5.33
N ILE A 15 1.66 8.61 5.25
CA ILE A 15 2.26 7.87 4.12
C ILE A 15 1.67 6.47 4.03
N LEU A 16 1.57 5.77 5.17
CA LEU A 16 0.99 4.42 5.22
C LEU A 16 -0.47 4.42 4.81
N PHE A 17 -1.26 5.35 5.34
CA PHE A 17 -2.67 5.47 5.02
C PHE A 17 -2.90 5.74 3.54
N ASN A 18 -2.21 6.71 2.95
CA ASN A 18 -2.36 7.00 1.53
C ASN A 18 -1.96 5.80 0.65
N SER A 19 -0.85 5.13 1.00
CA SER A 19 -0.40 3.94 0.28
C SER A 19 -1.42 2.81 0.39
N PHE A 20 -1.96 2.58 1.59
CA PHE A 20 -2.99 1.58 1.84
C PHE A 20 -4.28 1.90 1.07
N SER A 21 -4.79 3.12 1.16
CA SER A 21 -6.03 3.52 0.50
C SER A 21 -5.96 3.41 -1.02
N ILE A 22 -4.84 3.80 -1.63
CA ILE A 22 -4.65 3.67 -3.09
C ILE A 22 -4.61 2.19 -3.52
N LEU A 23 -3.97 1.34 -2.71
CA LEU A 23 -3.75 -0.07 -3.04
C LEU A 23 -4.82 -1.02 -2.48
N LEU A 24 -5.79 -0.51 -1.73
CA LEU A 24 -6.77 -1.34 -1.03
C LEU A 24 -7.62 -2.17 -1.99
N VAL A 25 -8.07 -1.58 -3.10
CA VAL A 25 -8.84 -2.31 -4.12
C VAL A 25 -8.02 -3.45 -4.72
N PRO A 26 -6.80 -3.23 -5.25
CA PRO A 26 -5.90 -4.33 -5.63
C PRO A 26 -5.71 -5.39 -4.54
N ILE A 27 -5.48 -4.98 -3.29
CA ILE A 27 -5.28 -5.91 -2.16
C ILE A 27 -6.52 -6.80 -1.97
N LEU A 28 -7.72 -6.22 -1.98
CA LEU A 28 -8.98 -6.98 -1.85
C LEU A 28 -9.19 -7.93 -3.03
N VAL A 29 -8.80 -7.52 -4.24
CA VAL A 29 -8.85 -8.37 -5.43
C VAL A 29 -7.90 -9.57 -5.30
N VAL A 30 -6.73 -9.43 -4.68
CA VAL A 30 -5.85 -10.59 -4.37
C VAL A 30 -6.61 -11.61 -3.51
N PHE A 31 -7.27 -11.17 -2.45
CA PHE A 31 -8.02 -12.08 -1.59
C PHE A 31 -9.18 -12.74 -2.35
N ALA A 32 -9.93 -11.96 -3.14
CA ALA A 32 -11.02 -12.51 -3.95
C ALA A 32 -10.53 -13.56 -4.96
N TYR A 33 -9.32 -13.38 -5.50
CA TYR A 33 -8.69 -14.35 -6.40
C TYR A 33 -8.24 -15.62 -5.66
N ILE A 34 -7.62 -15.50 -4.49
CA ILE A 34 -7.21 -16.66 -3.66
C ILE A 34 -8.39 -17.54 -3.28
N PHE A 35 -9.57 -16.94 -3.06
CA PHE A 35 -10.80 -17.65 -2.75
C PHE A 35 -11.62 -18.05 -3.99
N ASP A 36 -11.06 -17.92 -5.19
CA ASP A 36 -11.71 -18.25 -6.46
C ASP A 36 -13.10 -17.62 -6.65
N LEU A 37 -13.32 -16.42 -6.09
CA LEU A 37 -14.64 -15.77 -6.16
C LEU A 37 -15.06 -15.46 -7.60
N HIS A 38 -14.11 -15.35 -8.52
CA HIS A 38 -14.36 -15.16 -9.95
C HIS A 38 -15.10 -16.34 -10.61
N LEU A 39 -15.10 -17.52 -9.98
CA LEU A 39 -15.89 -18.68 -10.43
C LEU A 39 -17.36 -18.60 -10.01
N VAL A 40 -17.66 -17.86 -8.93
CA VAL A 40 -19.00 -17.77 -8.33
C VAL A 40 -19.71 -16.48 -8.71
N THR A 41 -18.96 -15.41 -8.96
CA THR A 41 -19.50 -14.10 -9.30
C THR A 41 -18.66 -13.41 -10.37
N SER A 42 -19.25 -12.43 -11.06
CA SER A 42 -18.53 -11.69 -12.11
C SER A 42 -17.46 -10.78 -11.53
N ALA A 43 -16.34 -10.64 -12.26
CA ALA A 43 -15.23 -9.76 -11.89
C ALA A 43 -15.68 -8.32 -11.58
N ASN A 44 -16.63 -7.78 -12.35
CA ASN A 44 -17.21 -6.45 -12.12
C ASN A 44 -17.87 -6.31 -10.74
N ARG A 45 -18.56 -7.36 -10.27
CA ARG A 45 -19.16 -7.35 -8.93
C ARG A 45 -18.10 -7.40 -7.84
N ILE A 46 -17.03 -8.19 -8.03
CA ILE A 46 -15.90 -8.25 -7.10
C ILE A 46 -15.26 -6.87 -6.95
N ILE A 47 -14.96 -6.21 -8.08
CA ILE A 47 -14.36 -4.87 -8.09
C ILE A 47 -15.29 -3.85 -7.43
N LEU A 48 -16.59 -3.85 -7.76
CA LEU A 48 -17.56 -2.93 -7.17
C LEU A 48 -17.63 -3.08 -5.64
N VAL A 49 -17.65 -4.31 -5.12
CA VAL A 49 -17.65 -4.56 -3.67
C VAL A 49 -16.33 -4.09 -3.05
N ALA A 50 -15.20 -4.35 -3.70
CA ALA A 50 -13.90 -3.87 -3.24
C ALA A 50 -13.83 -2.33 -3.20
N ASP A 51 -14.38 -1.63 -4.19
CA ASP A 51 -14.46 -0.18 -4.24
C ASP A 51 -15.30 0.40 -3.09
N ILE A 52 -16.46 -0.22 -2.80
CA ILE A 52 -17.32 0.19 -1.68
C ILE A 52 -16.58 0.02 -0.35
N ILE A 53 -15.93 -1.13 -0.13
CA ILE A 53 -15.14 -1.38 1.08
C ILE A 53 -13.99 -0.37 1.17
N ALA A 54 -13.32 -0.08 0.06
CA ALA A 54 -12.22 0.86 0.02
C ALA A 54 -12.68 2.30 0.33
N ALA A 55 -13.81 2.74 -0.21
CA ALA A 55 -14.39 4.04 0.06
C ALA A 55 -14.76 4.20 1.55
N LEU A 56 -15.42 3.20 2.12
CA LEU A 56 -15.75 3.19 3.56
C LEU A 56 -14.48 3.22 4.43
N THR A 57 -13.49 2.39 4.09
CA THR A 57 -12.22 2.34 4.80
C THR A 57 -11.46 3.67 4.71
N PHE A 58 -11.52 4.34 3.56
CA PHE A 58 -10.93 5.67 3.37
C PHE A 58 -11.60 6.70 4.28
N ILE A 59 -12.93 6.77 4.30
CA ILE A 59 -13.67 7.74 5.14
C ILE A 59 -13.37 7.52 6.63
N VAL A 60 -13.45 6.26 7.08
CA VAL A 60 -13.17 5.90 8.49
C VAL A 60 -11.72 6.18 8.84
N GLY A 61 -10.77 5.75 8.00
CA GLY A 61 -9.34 5.93 8.25
C GLY A 61 -8.90 7.40 8.22
N LEU A 62 -9.45 8.20 7.30
CA LEU A 62 -9.19 9.64 7.25
C LEU A 62 -9.70 10.32 8.52
N THR A 63 -10.92 10.02 8.93
CA THR A 63 -11.52 10.54 10.17
C THR A 63 -10.66 10.18 11.39
N PHE A 64 -10.22 8.92 11.47
CA PHE A 64 -9.34 8.44 12.54
C PHE A 64 -8.01 9.21 12.58
N ILE A 65 -7.36 9.42 11.43
CA ILE A 65 -6.07 10.15 11.35
C ILE A 65 -6.22 11.60 11.75
N LEU A 66 -7.33 12.25 11.38
CA LEU A 66 -7.58 13.65 11.74
C LEU A 66 -7.82 13.82 13.24
N ILE A 67 -8.61 12.93 13.86
CA ILE A 67 -8.87 12.97 15.31
C ILE A 67 -7.59 12.69 16.11
N THR A 68 -6.75 11.77 15.65
CA THR A 68 -5.52 11.37 16.34
C THR A 68 -4.30 12.23 16.00
N ARG A 69 -4.47 13.28 15.18
CA ARG A 69 -3.40 14.14 14.66
C ARG A 69 -2.49 14.67 15.76
N ASP A 70 -3.06 15.34 16.76
CA ASP A 70 -2.28 16.02 17.80
C ASP A 70 -1.47 15.03 18.64
N HIS A 71 -2.04 13.85 18.90
CA HIS A 71 -1.37 12.79 19.62
C HIS A 71 -0.15 12.25 18.85
N PHE A 72 -0.30 12.01 17.54
CA PHE A 72 0.79 11.49 16.71
C PHE A 72 1.84 12.52 16.32
N GLN A 73 1.48 13.80 16.23
CA GLN A 73 2.45 14.87 15.93
C GLN A 73 3.48 15.05 17.05
N ARG A 74 3.09 14.79 18.31
CA ARG A 74 3.97 14.88 19.49
C ARG A 74 4.91 13.68 19.65
N ARG A 75 4.71 12.61 18.88
CA ARG A 75 5.52 11.37 18.95
C ARG A 75 6.57 11.34 17.85
N LEU A 76 7.84 11.24 18.25
CA LEU A 76 9.00 11.10 17.37
C LEU A 76 9.72 9.79 17.71
N LYS A 77 10.05 8.99 16.70
CA LYS A 77 10.89 7.80 16.84
C LYS A 77 12.17 7.97 16.03
N PRO A 78 13.31 7.43 16.49
CA PRO A 78 14.56 7.49 15.73
C PRO A 78 14.48 6.71 14.41
N SER A 79 13.72 5.60 14.40
CA SER A 79 13.44 4.76 13.24
C SER A 79 12.02 4.21 13.31
N TYR A 80 11.45 3.92 12.15
CA TYR A 80 10.08 3.43 11.96
C TYR A 80 10.06 2.05 11.28
N SER A 81 10.89 1.10 11.75
CA SER A 81 11.07 -0.22 11.12
C SER A 81 9.77 -1.02 10.97
N LYS A 82 8.89 -0.98 11.98
CA LYS A 82 7.61 -1.72 11.94
C LYS A 82 6.65 -1.11 10.93
N GLU A 83 6.56 0.21 10.93
CA GLU A 83 5.74 0.98 10.00
C GLU A 83 6.22 0.78 8.57
N PHE A 84 7.53 0.76 8.33
CA PHE A 84 8.06 0.48 7.00
C PHE A 84 7.81 -0.95 6.52
N LEU A 85 7.84 -1.94 7.43
CA LEU A 85 7.45 -3.31 7.10
C LEU A 85 6.00 -3.36 6.58
N TRP A 86 5.09 -2.63 7.22
CA TRP A 86 3.71 -2.50 6.71
C TRP A 86 3.67 -1.87 5.33
N LEU A 87 4.46 -0.83 5.07
CA LEU A 87 4.53 -0.22 3.74
C LEU A 87 4.98 -1.22 2.66
N ILE A 88 5.96 -2.08 2.97
CA ILE A 88 6.41 -3.15 2.07
C ILE A 88 5.27 -4.15 1.81
N ILE A 89 4.59 -4.62 2.87
CA ILE A 89 3.49 -5.58 2.74
C ILE A 89 2.37 -5.00 1.87
N ILE A 90 1.93 -3.78 2.17
CA ILE A 90 0.89 -3.06 1.41
C ILE A 90 1.30 -2.94 -0.07
N SER A 91 2.55 -2.56 -0.33
CA SER A 91 3.07 -2.42 -1.70
C SER A 91 3.11 -3.76 -2.44
N ALA A 92 3.56 -4.83 -1.78
CA ALA A 92 3.66 -6.16 -2.38
C ALA A 92 2.29 -6.71 -2.78
N PHE A 93 1.32 -6.71 -1.86
CA PHE A 93 -0.05 -7.13 -2.17
C PHE A 93 -0.71 -6.21 -3.19
N GLY A 94 -0.46 -4.90 -3.12
CA GLY A 94 -0.97 -3.94 -4.09
C GLY A 94 -0.51 -4.23 -5.52
N ILE A 95 0.78 -4.49 -5.72
CA ILE A 95 1.36 -4.83 -7.03
C ILE A 95 0.80 -6.14 -7.57
N LEU A 96 0.73 -7.18 -6.73
CA LEU A 96 0.12 -8.46 -7.11
C LEU A 96 -1.35 -8.27 -7.52
N GLY A 97 -2.09 -7.49 -6.74
CA GLY A 97 -3.48 -7.17 -7.01
C GLY A 97 -3.70 -6.44 -8.33
N ILE A 98 -2.79 -5.54 -8.72
CA ILE A 98 -2.86 -4.85 -10.01
C ILE A 98 -2.74 -5.85 -11.17
N GLY A 99 -1.88 -6.86 -11.04
CA GLY A 99 -1.76 -7.92 -12.04
C GLY A 99 -3.06 -8.73 -12.21
N ILE A 100 -3.73 -9.05 -11.11
CA ILE A 100 -5.02 -9.77 -11.13
C ILE A 100 -6.12 -8.86 -11.69
N LEU A 101 -6.13 -7.60 -11.28
CA LEU A 101 -7.10 -6.61 -11.75
C LEU A 101 -6.99 -6.43 -13.28
N PHE A 102 -5.79 -6.49 -13.85
CA PHE A 102 -5.61 -6.52 -15.30
C PHE A 102 -6.32 -7.72 -15.96
N ILE A 103 -6.23 -8.93 -15.37
CA ILE A 103 -6.96 -10.12 -15.87
C ILE A 103 -8.47 -9.88 -15.77
N TYR A 104 -8.94 -9.37 -14.64
CA TYR A 104 -10.37 -9.10 -14.41
C TYR A 104 -10.95 -8.05 -15.35
N LEU A 105 -10.14 -7.12 -15.84
CA LEU A 105 -10.51 -6.15 -16.87
C LEU A 105 -10.43 -6.70 -18.30
N GLY A 106 -10.20 -8.01 -18.48
CA GLY A 106 -10.14 -8.68 -19.78
C GLY A 106 -8.72 -8.77 -20.38
N GLY A 107 -7.69 -8.43 -19.61
CA GLY A 107 -6.30 -8.60 -20.01
C GLY A 107 -5.92 -10.08 -20.13
N LYS A 108 -5.06 -10.41 -21.11
CA LYS A 108 -4.56 -11.79 -21.28
C LYS A 108 -3.47 -12.09 -20.25
N GLU A 109 -3.56 -13.24 -19.60
CA GLU A 109 -2.64 -13.67 -18.53
C GLU A 109 -1.15 -13.62 -18.93
N ILE A 110 -0.84 -13.89 -20.20
CA ILE A 110 0.53 -13.85 -20.73
C ILE A 110 1.21 -12.48 -20.58
N TYR A 111 0.43 -11.39 -20.50
CA TYR A 111 0.94 -10.03 -20.32
C TYR A 111 1.08 -9.60 -18.87
N VAL A 112 0.57 -10.38 -17.90
CA VAL A 112 0.67 -10.04 -16.47
C VAL A 112 2.12 -9.83 -16.02
N PRO A 113 3.12 -10.68 -16.40
CA PRO A 113 4.52 -10.44 -16.05
C PRO A 113 5.06 -9.12 -16.60
N HIS A 114 4.62 -8.70 -17.78
CA HIS A 114 5.05 -7.45 -18.42
C HIS A 114 4.56 -6.21 -17.65
N ILE A 115 3.52 -6.34 -16.83
CA ILE A 115 3.00 -5.28 -15.97
C ILE A 115 3.64 -5.36 -14.58
N ILE A 116 3.65 -6.55 -13.97
CA ILE A 116 4.13 -6.74 -12.60
C ILE A 116 5.63 -6.45 -12.47
N ILE A 117 6.46 -6.92 -13.41
CA ILE A 117 7.92 -6.80 -13.28
C ILE A 117 8.37 -5.32 -13.27
N PRO A 118 7.99 -4.48 -14.25
CA PRO A 118 8.35 -3.06 -14.21
C PRO A 118 7.78 -2.34 -12.99
N LEU A 119 6.52 -2.63 -12.63
CA LEU A 119 5.88 -2.01 -11.48
C LEU A 119 6.62 -2.36 -10.19
N PHE A 120 7.00 -3.63 -10.00
CA PHE A 120 7.79 -4.08 -8.87
C PHE A 120 9.14 -3.36 -8.77
N LEU A 121 9.87 -3.21 -9.88
CA LEU A 121 11.15 -2.50 -9.90
C LEU A 121 10.99 -1.02 -9.50
N ILE A 122 9.99 -0.34 -10.07
CA ILE A 122 9.70 1.06 -9.74
C ILE A 122 9.33 1.20 -8.27
N THR A 123 8.43 0.35 -7.77
CA THR A 123 8.00 0.39 -6.37
C THR A 123 9.15 0.06 -5.42
N TYR A 124 10.04 -0.87 -5.77
CA TYR A 124 11.23 -1.16 -4.96
C TYR A 124 12.16 0.06 -4.83
N LEU A 125 12.42 0.77 -5.94
CA LEU A 125 13.21 2.01 -5.93
C LEU A 125 12.54 3.10 -5.08
N LEU A 126 11.21 3.24 -5.19
CA LEU A 126 10.45 4.18 -4.37
C LEU A 126 10.51 3.80 -2.88
N LEU A 127 10.35 2.52 -2.53
CA LEU A 127 10.46 2.03 -1.16
C LEU A 127 11.85 2.29 -0.58
N TYR A 128 12.90 2.10 -1.37
CA TYR A 128 14.27 2.42 -0.94
C TYR A 128 14.42 3.93 -0.63
N ALA A 129 13.99 4.80 -1.54
CA ALA A 129 14.06 6.24 -1.35
C ALA A 129 13.22 6.72 -0.16
N VAL A 130 11.99 6.21 -0.03
CA VAL A 130 11.06 6.55 1.04
C VAL A 130 11.54 6.02 2.40
N GLY A 131 12.04 4.79 2.43
CA GLY A 131 12.59 4.15 3.63
C GLY A 131 13.75 4.95 4.21
N GLN A 132 14.69 5.37 3.35
CA GLN A 132 15.81 6.20 3.79
C GLN A 132 15.39 7.60 4.20
N LYS A 133 14.51 8.26 3.43
CA LYS A 133 14.17 9.68 3.65
C LYS A 133 13.20 9.89 4.80
N TYR A 134 12.14 9.09 4.91
CA TYR A 134 11.04 9.31 5.85
C TYR A 134 11.12 8.38 7.06
N PHE A 135 11.37 7.08 6.84
CA PHE A 135 11.34 6.07 7.90
C PHE A 135 12.67 5.88 8.65
N ASN A 136 13.72 6.58 8.20
CA ASN A 136 15.09 6.47 8.73
C ASN A 136 15.71 5.08 8.68
N ILE A 137 15.26 4.25 7.74
CA ILE A 137 15.77 2.88 7.56
C ILE A 137 16.79 2.87 6.45
N ASN A 138 17.92 2.20 6.68
CA ASN A 138 18.89 1.95 5.64
C ASN A 138 18.82 0.48 5.23
N LEU A 139 18.21 0.21 4.08
CA LEU A 139 18.08 -1.16 3.57
C LEU A 139 19.42 -1.80 3.16
N LEU A 140 20.47 -1.00 2.97
CA LEU A 140 21.79 -1.46 2.52
C LEU A 140 22.84 -1.55 3.63
N LYS A 141 22.54 -1.10 4.86
CA LYS A 141 23.45 -1.24 6.01
C LYS A 141 22.78 -2.05 7.11
N ARG A 142 23.37 -3.20 7.43
CA ARG A 142 23.08 -3.98 8.65
C ARG A 142 23.52 -3.20 9.89
#